data_AF-A0A8J8BXM6-F1
#
_entry.id   AF-A0A8J8BXM6-F1
#
_cell.length_a   1.000
_cell.length_b   1.000
_cell.length_c   1.000
_cell.angle_alpha   90.00
_cell.angle_beta   90.00
_cell.angle_gamma   90.00
#
_symmetry.space_group_name_H-M   'P 1'
#
loop_
_entity.id
_entity.type
_entity.pdbx_description
1 polymer ?
#
loop_
_entity_poly.entity_id
_entity_poly.type
_entity_poly.pdbx_seq_one_letter_code
_entity_poly.pdbx_strand_id
1 'polypeptide(L)'
;NENLEWTDEIWETFYWISVNYRMTHTDLARLLKTSPQTAYRRRMVIDKFVVVHYPIFVGGWRSYEFLFLSFETDYPAFFIDVLKRNSGVSYVVKTGRTIALFVNTTIPGILEDAMDRYEETGIIRRMRRMRMYHRVDPLLEDYKNGLIPERYFWMFKIGSRKRKRI
;
A
#
# COMPACT_ATOMS: atom_id res chain seq x y z
N ASN A 1 -3.96 11.45 -21.19
CA ASN A 1 -3.56 10.19 -20.50
C ASN A 1 -2.24 10.45 -19.79
N GLU A 2 -2.30 10.86 -18.52
CA GLU A 2 -1.09 10.93 -17.69
C GLU A 2 -0.81 9.55 -17.10
N ASN A 3 0.42 9.06 -17.24
CA ASN A 3 0.89 7.83 -16.63
C ASN A 3 1.90 8.20 -15.53
N LEU A 4 1.87 7.49 -14.40
CA LEU A 4 2.90 7.63 -13.38
C LEU A 4 4.21 7.03 -13.89
N GLU A 5 5.27 7.84 -13.94
CA GLU A 5 6.62 7.37 -14.20
C GLU A 5 7.30 6.95 -12.90
N TRP A 6 7.73 5.69 -12.84
CA TRP A 6 8.34 5.08 -11.66
C TRP A 6 9.87 5.28 -11.65
N THR A 7 10.31 6.50 -11.39
CA THR A 7 11.74 6.78 -11.14
C THR A 7 12.18 6.24 -9.78
N ASP A 8 13.48 6.06 -9.57
CA ASP A 8 14.04 5.61 -8.29
C ASP A 8 13.57 6.50 -7.12
N GLU A 9 13.47 7.81 -7.35
CA GLU A 9 13.01 8.78 -6.36
C GLU A 9 11.52 8.62 -6.01
N ILE A 10 10.69 8.26 -7.00
CA ILE A 10 9.27 7.97 -6.81
C ILE A 10 9.10 6.65 -6.08
N TRP A 11 9.91 5.64 -6.40
CA TRP A 11 9.96 4.37 -5.67
C TRP A 11 10.33 4.56 -4.21
N GLU A 12 11.39 5.33 -3.93
CA GLU A 12 11.84 5.60 -2.56
C GLU A 12 10.77 6.36 -1.76
N THR A 13 10.12 7.35 -2.39
CA THR A 13 9.01 8.07 -1.77
C THR A 13 7.82 7.13 -1.48
N PHE A 14 7.47 6.29 -2.45
CA PHE A 14 6.37 5.33 -2.32
C PHE A 14 6.63 4.28 -1.22
N TYR A 15 7.89 3.85 -1.05
CA TYR A 15 8.30 2.96 0.05
C TYR A 15 7.93 3.55 1.42
N TRP A 16 8.34 4.79 1.69
CA TRP A 16 8.07 5.43 2.98
C TRP A 16 6.59 5.77 3.19
N ILE A 17 5.87 6.14 2.13
CA ILE A 17 4.41 6.30 2.16
C ILE A 17 3.72 4.97 2.49
N SER A 18 4.26 3.84 2.00
CA SER A 18 3.75 2.50 2.29
C SER A 18 3.97 2.10 3.75
N VAL A 19 5.06 2.58 4.38
CA VAL A 19 5.32 2.42 5.82
C VAL A 19 4.32 3.23 6.65
N ASN A 20 4.11 4.51 6.30
CA ASN A 20 3.20 5.42 7.00
C ASN A 20 2.79 6.64 6.16
N TYR A 21 1.56 6.63 5.65
CA TYR A 21 0.98 7.80 4.97
C TYR A 21 0.94 9.06 5.81
N ARG A 22 0.66 8.89 7.10
CA ARG A 22 0.28 9.99 7.98
C ARG A 22 1.52 10.80 8.37
N MET A 23 2.69 10.31 7.94
CA MET A 23 3.95 11.01 8.03
C MET A 23 3.82 12.40 7.40
N THR A 24 4.28 13.40 8.15
CA THR A 24 4.33 14.78 7.67
C THR A 24 5.34 14.91 6.53
N HIS A 25 5.19 15.91 5.66
CA HIS A 25 6.17 16.15 4.60
C HIS A 25 7.57 16.43 5.16
N THR A 26 7.66 17.00 6.37
CA THR A 26 8.93 17.24 7.06
C THR A 26 9.60 15.94 7.50
N ASP A 27 8.83 14.99 8.04
CA ASP A 27 9.35 13.67 8.42
C ASP A 27 9.75 12.85 7.18
N LEU A 28 8.91 12.88 6.14
CA LEU A 28 9.19 12.22 4.87
C LEU A 28 10.46 12.77 4.23
N ALA A 29 10.62 14.09 4.22
CA ALA A 29 11.81 14.75 3.71
C ALA A 29 13.08 14.38 4.49
N ARG A 30 12.98 14.22 5.81
CA ARG A 30 14.10 13.76 6.64
C ARG A 30 14.54 12.35 6.26
N LEU A 31 13.59 11.44 6.02
CA LEU A 31 13.88 10.05 5.62
C LEU A 31 14.48 9.98 4.21
N LEU A 32 13.93 10.76 3.27
CA LEU A 32 14.41 10.88 1.89
C LEU A 32 15.66 11.76 1.75
N LYS A 33 16.19 12.32 2.85
CA LYS A 33 17.32 13.27 2.85
C LYS A 33 17.16 14.41 1.82
N THR A 34 15.95 14.95 1.72
CA THR A 34 15.58 16.00 0.76
C THR A 34 14.85 17.17 1.43
N SER A 35 14.41 18.16 0.64
CA SER A 35 13.62 19.28 1.16
C SER A 35 12.14 18.89 1.41
N PRO A 36 11.45 19.49 2.38
CA PRO A 36 10.00 19.28 2.58
C PRO A 36 9.15 19.55 1.34
N GLN A 37 9.52 20.54 0.53
CA GLN A 37 8.83 20.85 -0.73
C GLN A 37 9.07 19.81 -1.81
N THR A 38 10.28 19.25 -1.90
CA THR A 38 10.57 18.13 -2.80
C THR A 38 9.78 16.89 -2.40
N ALA A 39 9.79 16.52 -1.12
CA ALA A 39 9.02 15.40 -0.60
C ALA A 39 7.51 15.58 -0.84
N TYR A 40 6.98 16.79 -0.63
CA TYR A 40 5.59 17.14 -0.94
C TYR A 40 5.28 16.96 -2.43
N ARG A 41 6.11 17.49 -3.33
CA ARG A 41 5.88 17.38 -4.78
C ARG A 41 5.90 15.93 -5.24
N ARG A 42 6.87 15.13 -4.78
CA ARG A 42 6.95 13.69 -5.09
C ARG A 42 5.73 12.94 -4.57
N ARG A 43 5.33 13.21 -3.32
CA ARG A 43 4.11 12.64 -2.74
C ARG A 43 2.86 13.04 -3.52
N MET A 44 2.72 14.29 -3.92
CA MET A 44 1.59 14.77 -4.73
C MET A 44 1.48 14.06 -6.07
N VAL A 45 2.62 13.77 -6.72
CA VAL A 45 2.63 12.96 -7.95
C VAL A 45 2.09 11.57 -7.66
N ILE A 46 2.53 10.92 -6.58
CA ILE A 46 2.05 9.61 -6.18
C ILE A 46 0.55 9.66 -5.82
N ASP A 47 0.12 10.61 -4.98
CA ASP A 47 -1.25 10.75 -4.49
C ASP A 47 -2.27 10.98 -5.63
N LYS A 48 -1.86 11.56 -6.77
CA LYS A 48 -2.71 11.66 -7.96
C LYS A 48 -3.10 10.30 -8.54
N PHE A 49 -2.20 9.32 -8.41
CA PHE A 49 -2.38 8.00 -8.99
C PHE A 49 -2.69 6.93 -7.97
N VAL A 50 -2.43 7.17 -6.68
CA VAL A 50 -2.60 6.21 -5.60
C VAL A 50 -3.82 6.57 -4.76
N VAL A 51 -4.85 5.72 -4.81
CA VAL A 51 -5.95 5.75 -3.82
C VAL A 51 -5.50 4.94 -2.61
N VAL A 52 -5.33 5.57 -1.43
CA VAL A 52 -4.79 4.86 -0.26
C VAL A 52 -5.85 4.60 0.81
N HIS A 53 -5.92 3.34 1.26
CA HIS A 53 -6.64 2.88 2.45
C HIS A 53 -5.67 2.15 3.38
N TYR A 54 -5.61 2.53 4.66
CA TYR A 54 -4.71 1.91 5.66
C TYR A 54 -5.46 0.93 6.54
N PRO A 55 -4.90 -0.26 6.83
CA PRO A 55 -5.49 -1.16 7.78
C PRO A 55 -4.91 -0.81 9.16
N ILE A 56 -5.72 -0.89 10.19
CA ILE A 56 -5.13 -1.23 11.49
C ILE A 56 -5.03 -2.75 11.44
N PHE A 57 -3.83 -3.33 11.52
CA PHE A 57 -3.67 -4.78 11.60
C PHE A 57 -4.15 -5.24 12.99
N VAL A 58 -5.46 -5.35 13.18
CA VAL A 58 -6.10 -5.59 14.49
C VAL A 58 -5.63 -6.92 15.10
N GLY A 59 -5.34 -7.92 14.27
CA GLY A 59 -4.79 -9.22 14.67
C GLY A 59 -3.27 -9.36 14.49
N GLY A 60 -2.54 -8.27 14.26
CA GLY A 60 -1.14 -8.32 13.81
C GLY A 60 -1.00 -8.75 12.34
N TRP A 61 0.18 -8.52 11.76
CA TRP A 61 0.41 -8.61 10.32
C TRP A 61 0.35 -10.03 9.77
N ARG A 62 0.73 -11.02 10.59
CA ARG A 62 0.70 -12.44 10.22
C ARG A 62 -0.70 -12.96 9.94
N SER A 63 -1.72 -12.25 10.39
CA SER A 63 -3.12 -12.58 10.12
C SER A 63 -3.56 -12.15 8.72
N TYR A 64 -2.71 -11.47 7.96
CA TYR A 64 -3.03 -10.90 6.66
C TYR A 64 -2.11 -11.45 5.57
N GLU A 65 -2.71 -11.75 4.43
CA GLU A 65 -2.01 -11.99 3.18
C GLU A 65 -1.79 -10.68 2.43
N PHE A 66 -0.60 -10.51 1.87
CA PHE A 66 -0.23 -9.36 1.04
C PHE A 66 -0.27 -9.79 -0.41
N LEU A 67 -1.17 -9.21 -1.18
CA LEU A 67 -1.44 -9.56 -2.56
C LEU A 67 -1.18 -8.35 -3.44
N PHE A 68 -0.62 -8.58 -4.62
CA PHE A 68 -0.56 -7.62 -5.71
C PHE A 68 -1.43 -8.16 -6.84
N LEU A 69 -2.32 -7.33 -7.36
CA LEU A 69 -3.16 -7.63 -8.51
C LEU A 69 -2.94 -6.54 -9.56
N SER A 70 -2.87 -6.87 -10.84
CA SER A 70 -2.89 -5.87 -11.89
C SER A 70 -3.75 -6.33 -13.04
N PHE A 71 -4.65 -5.49 -13.53
CA PHE A 71 -5.61 -5.85 -14.55
C PHE A 71 -6.08 -4.62 -15.32
N GLU A 72 -6.60 -4.83 -16.52
CA GLU A 72 -7.25 -3.79 -17.32
C GLU A 72 -8.75 -3.78 -17.03
N THR A 73 -9.38 -2.61 -16.93
CA THR A 73 -10.84 -2.50 -16.82
C THR A 73 -11.37 -1.18 -17.39
N ASP A 74 -12.59 -1.23 -17.89
CA ASP A 74 -13.36 -0.05 -18.29
C ASP A 74 -14.12 0.58 -17.10
N TYR A 75 -14.09 -0.06 -15.92
CA TYR A 75 -14.83 0.35 -14.71
C TYR A 75 -13.94 0.71 -13.51
N PRO A 76 -12.94 1.60 -13.65
CA PRO A 76 -11.98 1.86 -12.58
C PRO A 76 -12.61 2.45 -11.31
N ALA A 77 -13.68 3.24 -11.44
CA ALA A 77 -14.37 3.84 -10.30
C ALA A 77 -15.05 2.79 -9.40
N PHE A 78 -15.61 1.73 -10.00
CA PHE A 78 -16.25 0.63 -9.25
C PHE A 78 -15.24 -0.05 -8.32
N PHE A 79 -14.08 -0.42 -8.85
CA PHE A 79 -13.03 -1.07 -8.07
C PHE A 79 -12.50 -0.15 -6.98
N ILE A 80 -12.31 1.14 -7.28
CA ILE A 80 -11.94 2.13 -6.26
C ILE A 80 -12.96 2.09 -5.11
N ASP A 81 -14.25 2.22 -5.39
CA ASP A 81 -15.29 2.32 -4.36
C ASP A 81 -15.50 1.03 -3.56
N VAL A 82 -15.44 -0.14 -4.20
CA VAL A 82 -15.52 -1.44 -3.51
C VAL A 82 -14.34 -1.63 -2.56
N LEU A 83 -13.14 -1.24 -3.00
CA LEU A 83 -11.93 -1.37 -2.20
C LEU A 83 -11.84 -0.31 -1.11
N LYS A 84 -12.37 0.91 -1.32
CA LYS A 84 -12.48 1.90 -0.24
C LYS A 84 -13.25 1.39 0.98
N ARG A 85 -14.25 0.55 0.72
CA ARG A 85 -15.19 0.03 1.73
C ARG A 85 -14.70 -1.27 2.38
N ASN A 86 -13.84 -2.04 1.71
CA ASN A 86 -13.21 -3.21 2.29
C ASN A 86 -11.94 -2.77 3.02
N SER A 87 -11.88 -2.96 4.34
CA SER A 87 -10.82 -2.49 5.24
C SER A 87 -9.44 -3.17 5.05
N GLY A 88 -9.22 -3.83 3.93
CA GLY A 88 -7.92 -4.30 3.49
C GLY A 88 -7.26 -3.22 2.63
N VAL A 89 -5.99 -2.92 2.89
CA VAL A 89 -5.20 -1.95 2.09
C VAL A 89 -5.43 -2.20 0.64
N SER A 90 -5.64 -1.17 -0.16
CA SER A 90 -5.77 -1.30 -1.60
C SER A 90 -5.14 -0.08 -2.21
N TYR A 91 -3.84 -0.14 -2.53
CA TYR A 91 -3.24 0.90 -3.37
C TYR A 91 -3.82 0.72 -4.77
N VAL A 92 -4.71 1.60 -5.23
CA VAL A 92 -5.11 1.62 -6.64
C VAL A 92 -4.13 2.54 -7.36
N VAL A 93 -3.20 2.00 -8.15
CA VAL A 93 -2.44 2.78 -9.14
C VAL A 93 -3.20 2.72 -10.46
N LYS A 94 -3.76 3.85 -10.89
CA LYS A 94 -4.39 3.93 -12.22
C LYS A 94 -3.37 4.39 -13.25
N THR A 95 -3.15 3.59 -14.30
CA THR A 95 -2.29 3.94 -15.43
C THR A 95 -3.07 3.65 -16.72
N GLY A 96 -3.75 4.66 -17.26
CA GLY A 96 -4.69 4.48 -18.37
C GLY A 96 -5.88 3.57 -17.99
N ARG A 97 -6.02 2.42 -18.67
CA ARG A 97 -7.02 1.37 -18.37
C ARG A 97 -6.52 0.32 -17.38
N THR A 98 -5.23 0.31 -17.09
CA THR A 98 -4.63 -0.64 -16.15
C THR A 98 -4.77 -0.12 -14.74
N ILE A 99 -5.23 -1.01 -13.88
CA ILE A 99 -5.26 -0.85 -12.44
C ILE A 99 -4.21 -1.79 -11.86
N ALA A 100 -3.38 -1.29 -10.95
CA ALA A 100 -2.64 -2.12 -10.03
C ALA A 100 -3.21 -1.95 -8.63
N LEU A 101 -3.44 -3.06 -7.94
CA LEU A 101 -3.95 -3.18 -6.59
C LEU A 101 -2.92 -3.85 -5.70
N PHE A 102 -2.80 -3.36 -4.48
CA PHE A 102 -2.03 -4.01 -3.44
C PHE A 102 -2.95 -4.27 -2.25
N VAL A 103 -3.32 -5.52 -2.06
CA VAL A 103 -4.36 -5.94 -1.12
C VAL A 103 -3.78 -6.59 0.12
N ASN A 104 -4.13 -6.10 1.31
CA ASN A 104 -3.85 -6.78 2.57
C ASN A 104 -5.15 -7.36 3.14
N THR A 105 -5.29 -8.67 3.19
CA THR A 105 -6.58 -9.32 3.53
C THR A 105 -6.40 -10.52 4.46
N THR A 106 -7.35 -10.72 5.38
CA THR A 106 -7.44 -11.94 6.20
C THR A 106 -8.21 -13.06 5.49
N ILE A 107 -8.79 -12.78 4.32
CA ILE A 107 -9.65 -13.69 3.54
C ILE A 107 -9.21 -13.70 2.06
N PRO A 108 -7.97 -14.12 1.76
CA PRO A 108 -7.40 -14.11 0.41
C PRO A 108 -8.24 -14.90 -0.60
N GLY A 109 -8.74 -16.08 -0.24
CA GLY A 109 -9.52 -16.92 -1.16
C GLY A 109 -10.80 -16.25 -1.66
N ILE A 110 -11.54 -15.56 -0.78
CA ILE A 110 -12.76 -14.83 -1.18
C ILE A 110 -12.44 -13.71 -2.18
N LEU A 111 -11.31 -13.02 -1.98
CA LEU A 111 -10.87 -11.98 -2.90
C LEU A 111 -10.44 -12.59 -4.24
N GLU A 112 -9.64 -13.65 -4.21
CA GLU A 112 -9.16 -14.34 -5.41
C GLU A 112 -10.36 -14.85 -6.25
N ASP A 113 -11.34 -15.51 -5.62
CA ASP A 113 -12.56 -15.99 -6.27
C ASP A 113 -13.43 -14.85 -6.85
N ALA A 114 -13.45 -13.68 -6.20
CA ALA A 114 -14.16 -12.52 -6.74
C ALA A 114 -13.45 -11.97 -7.98
N MET A 115 -12.12 -11.88 -7.94
CA MET A 115 -11.32 -11.39 -9.05
C MET A 115 -11.34 -12.34 -10.25
N ASP A 116 -11.32 -13.64 -10.02
CA ASP A 116 -11.47 -14.67 -11.07
C ASP A 116 -12.82 -14.53 -11.78
N ARG A 117 -13.92 -14.39 -11.02
CA ARG A 117 -15.25 -14.12 -11.61
C ARG A 117 -15.29 -12.84 -12.43
N TYR A 118 -14.60 -11.78 -12.00
CA TYR A 118 -14.53 -10.54 -12.79
C TYR A 118 -13.74 -10.72 -14.08
N GLU A 119 -12.73 -11.58 -14.11
CA GLU A 119 -11.97 -11.87 -15.33
C GLU A 119 -12.80 -12.74 -16.29
N GLU A 120 -13.46 -13.78 -15.77
CA GLU A 120 -14.34 -14.68 -16.54
C GLU A 120 -15.50 -13.93 -17.21
N THR A 121 -16.06 -12.93 -16.51
CA THR A 121 -17.15 -12.09 -17.03
C THR A 121 -16.68 -10.94 -17.92
N GLY A 122 -15.37 -10.77 -18.07
CA GLY A 122 -14.76 -9.72 -18.91
C GLY A 122 -14.80 -8.30 -18.32
N ILE A 123 -15.21 -8.16 -17.06
CA ILE A 123 -15.19 -6.90 -16.30
C ILE A 123 -13.74 -6.42 -16.12
N ILE A 124 -12.83 -7.36 -15.90
CA ILE A 124 -11.38 -7.14 -15.92
C ILE A 124 -10.73 -8.02 -16.99
N ARG A 125 -9.52 -7.65 -17.43
CA ARG A 125 -8.75 -8.39 -18.43
C ARG A 125 -7.28 -8.44 -18.06
N ARG A 126 -6.59 -9.47 -18.53
CA ARG A 126 -5.12 -9.63 -18.39
C ARG A 126 -4.68 -9.56 -16.92
N MET A 127 -5.41 -10.23 -16.04
CA MET A 127 -5.12 -10.17 -14.63
C MET A 127 -3.77 -10.84 -14.33
N ARG A 128 -2.91 -10.09 -13.65
CA ARG A 128 -1.67 -10.56 -13.04
C ARG A 128 -1.88 -10.58 -11.53
N ARG A 129 -1.40 -11.62 -10.86
CA ARG A 129 -1.46 -11.75 -9.41
C ARG A 129 -0.12 -12.19 -8.85
N MET A 130 0.26 -11.66 -7.68
CA MET A 130 1.49 -12.00 -6.97
C MET A 130 1.27 -11.91 -5.48
N ARG A 131 1.69 -12.93 -4.71
CA ARG A 131 1.77 -12.83 -3.25
C ARG A 131 3.07 -12.12 -2.88
N MET A 132 2.99 -11.10 -2.02
CA MET A 132 4.09 -10.18 -1.74
C MET A 132 4.84 -10.46 -0.42
N TYR A 133 4.78 -11.68 0.11
CA TYR A 133 5.45 -12.04 1.38
C TYR A 133 6.92 -11.59 1.43
N HIS A 134 7.69 -11.90 0.39
CA HIS A 134 9.11 -11.53 0.28
C HIS A 134 9.40 -10.03 0.16
N ARG A 135 8.37 -9.20 -0.10
CA ARG A 135 8.51 -7.73 -0.17
C ARG A 135 8.19 -7.06 1.17
N VAL A 136 7.49 -7.77 2.06
CA VAL A 136 7.19 -7.30 3.43
C VAL A 136 8.34 -7.64 4.38
N ASP A 137 9.05 -8.73 4.12
CA ASP A 137 10.18 -9.16 4.95
C ASP A 137 11.26 -8.07 5.10
N PRO A 138 11.71 -7.36 4.04
CA PRO A 138 12.68 -6.26 4.19
C PRO A 138 12.16 -5.11 5.08
N LEU A 139 10.88 -4.75 4.98
CA LEU A 139 10.26 -3.73 5.84
C LEU A 139 10.22 -4.15 7.31
N LEU A 140 9.94 -5.44 7.55
CA LEU A 140 9.94 -6.03 8.88
C LEU A 140 11.36 -6.20 9.44
N GLU A 141 12.33 -6.52 8.60
CA GLU A 141 13.75 -6.58 8.95
C GLU A 141 14.30 -5.20 9.28
N ASP A 142 14.04 -4.19 8.44
CA ASP A 142 14.40 -2.80 8.69
C ASP A 142 13.78 -2.30 10.02
N TYR A 143 12.53 -2.66 10.30
CA TYR A 143 11.91 -2.37 11.59
C TYR A 143 12.59 -3.10 12.76
N LYS A 144 12.82 -4.41 12.66
CA LYS A 144 13.51 -5.20 13.70
C LYS A 144 14.94 -4.70 13.95
N ASN A 145 15.61 -4.23 12.90
CA ASN A 145 16.96 -3.68 12.94
C ASN A 145 16.98 -2.21 13.39
N GLY A 146 15.83 -1.61 13.70
CA GLY A 146 15.72 -0.24 14.20
C GLY A 146 15.92 0.85 13.14
N LEU A 147 16.00 0.48 11.86
CA LEU A 147 16.12 1.41 10.73
C LEU A 147 14.81 2.18 10.49
N ILE A 148 13.66 1.60 10.89
CA ILE A 148 12.37 2.29 10.92
C ILE A 148 12.01 2.62 12.37
N PRO A 149 12.05 3.91 12.77
CA PRO A 149 11.64 4.29 14.11
C PRO A 149 10.19 3.88 14.39
N GLU A 150 9.94 3.30 15.57
CA GLU A 150 8.63 2.76 15.98
C GLU A 150 7.49 3.78 15.84
N ARG A 151 7.77 5.07 16.12
CA ARG A 151 6.80 6.17 15.94
C ARG A 151 6.29 6.33 14.50
N TYR A 152 7.05 5.85 13.53
CA TYR A 152 6.71 5.87 12.12
C TYR A 152 6.13 4.54 11.64
N PHE A 153 6.15 3.48 12.44
CA PHE A 153 5.64 2.16 12.06
C PHE A 153 4.18 2.00 12.49
N TRP A 154 3.28 2.67 11.77
CA TRP A 154 1.86 2.81 12.14
C TRP A 154 1.01 1.55 11.85
N MET A 155 1.60 0.55 11.18
CA MET A 155 0.95 -0.73 10.85
C MET A 155 0.69 -1.61 12.08
N PHE A 156 1.35 -1.34 13.21
CA PHE A 156 1.07 -2.05 14.45
C PHE A 156 0.58 -1.05 15.48
N LYS A 157 -0.69 -1.18 15.88
CA LYS A 157 -1.06 -0.70 17.21
C LYS A 157 -0.33 -1.63 18.17
N ILE A 158 0.92 -1.30 18.51
CA ILE A 158 1.61 -1.96 19.61
C ILE A 158 0.74 -1.61 20.81
N GLY A 159 -0.05 -2.58 21.25
CA GLY A 159 -0.79 -2.50 22.50
C GLY A 159 0.21 -1.99 23.51
N SER A 160 -0.08 -0.79 24.06
CA SER A 160 0.78 -0.08 25.00
C SER A 160 1.46 -1.11 25.89
N ARG A 161 2.77 -1.36 25.68
CA ARG A 161 3.55 -2.06 26.69
C ARG A 161 3.40 -1.18 27.90
N LYS A 162 2.55 -1.59 28.85
CA LYS A 162 2.53 -1.03 30.19
C LYS A 162 3.99 -1.02 30.61
N ARG A 163 4.57 0.19 30.74
CA ARG A 163 5.89 0.37 31.34
C ARG A 163 5.87 -0.47 32.62
N LYS A 164 6.66 -1.54 32.67
CA LYS A 164 7.08 -2.07 33.97
C LYS A 164 7.85 -0.92 34.60
N ARG A 165 7.20 -0.23 35.54
CA ARG A 165 7.88 0.62 36.50
C ARG A 165 8.90 -0.28 37.19
N ILE A 166 10.18 0.00 36.97
CA ILE A 166 11.25 -0.38 37.89
C ILE A 166 11.19 0.64 39.03
#